data_AF-A0A5C6LTP4-F1
#
_entry.id   AF-A0A5C6LTP4-F1
#
_cell.length_a   1.000
_cell.length_b   1.000
_cell.length_c   1.000
_cell.angle_alpha   90.00
_cell.angle_beta   90.00
_cell.angle_gamma   90.00
#
_symmetry.space_group_name_H-M   'P 1'
#
loop_
_entity.id
_entity.type
_entity.pdbx_description
1 polymer ?
#
loop_
_entity_poly.entity_id
_entity_poly.type
_entity_poly.pdbx_seq_one_letter_code
_entity_poly.pdbx_strand_id
1 'polypeptide(L)'
;MGTALSGTDKLLLFERLRPSYVSPTYIPEEYASLIIPAAGAYFRGDAEAEILSQHINFGPFTLWIHDILAKENIILCPFIPSHIWSLHGLYEDSLQLENLNTPNYLLEEKEFNLFNLPAGLHRIPMVAGKRSCPYTSM
;
A
#
# COMPACT_ATOMS: atom_id res chain seq x y z
N MET A 1 14.91 -5.71 22.75
CA MET A 1 13.95 -6.81 22.48
C MET A 1 12.77 -6.18 21.78
N GLY A 2 12.72 -6.25 20.44
CA GLY A 2 11.59 -5.74 19.67
C GLY A 2 10.43 -6.71 19.79
N THR A 3 9.28 -6.24 20.27
CA THR A 3 8.04 -7.01 20.26
C THR A 3 7.65 -7.25 18.80
N ALA A 4 7.79 -8.48 18.31
CA ALA A 4 7.25 -8.85 17.01
C ALA A 4 5.73 -8.65 17.08
N LEU A 5 5.21 -7.64 16.38
CA LEU A 5 3.79 -7.45 16.21
C LEU A 5 3.24 -8.72 15.53
N SER A 6 2.45 -9.49 16.26
CA SER A 6 1.73 -10.65 15.75
C SER A 6 0.49 -10.13 15.02
N GLY A 7 0.37 -10.46 13.74
CA GLY A 7 -0.75 -10.05 12.90
C GLY A 7 -0.85 -10.95 11.67
N THR A 8 -2.02 -10.98 11.04
CA THR A 8 -2.21 -11.70 9.79
C THR A 8 -1.49 -10.96 8.65
N ASP A 9 -0.71 -11.68 7.84
CA ASP A 9 0.00 -11.11 6.70
C ASP A 9 -0.99 -10.68 5.60
N LYS A 10 -0.90 -9.42 5.15
CA LYS A 10 -1.72 -8.85 4.08
C LYS A 10 -0.84 -8.41 2.91
N LEU A 11 -0.85 -9.18 1.83
CA LEU A 11 -0.07 -8.86 0.63
C LEU A 11 -0.56 -7.56 -0.04
N LEU A 12 0.36 -6.63 -0.31
CA LEU A 12 0.11 -5.39 -1.05
C LEU A 12 0.95 -5.38 -2.33
N LEU A 13 0.30 -5.40 -3.49
CA LEU A 13 0.99 -5.42 -4.77
C LEU A 13 1.24 -3.98 -5.23
N PHE A 14 2.52 -3.63 -5.42
CA PHE A 14 2.92 -2.32 -5.92
C PHE A 14 2.82 -2.22 -7.44
N GLU A 15 2.91 -3.34 -8.14
CA GLU A 15 2.82 -3.37 -9.60
C GLU A 15 2.05 -4.63 -10.04
N ARG A 16 1.30 -4.54 -11.15
CA ARG A 16 0.53 -5.66 -11.69
C ARG A 16 0.69 -5.71 -13.20
N LEU A 17 1.47 -6.68 -13.67
CA LEU A 17 1.73 -6.93 -15.10
C LEU A 17 0.46 -7.12 -15.95
N ARG A 18 -0.64 -7.60 -15.34
CA ARG A 18 -1.94 -7.75 -16.00
C ARG A 18 -3.02 -7.19 -15.09
N PRO A 19 -3.51 -5.97 -15.34
CA PRO A 19 -4.53 -5.38 -14.51
C PRO A 19 -5.88 -6.10 -14.68
N SER A 20 -6.53 -6.35 -13.56
CA SER A 20 -7.83 -7.05 -13.47
C SER A 20 -8.76 -6.25 -12.57
N TYR A 21 -9.14 -5.06 -13.02
CA TYR A 21 -9.90 -4.11 -12.20
C TYR A 21 -11.29 -4.65 -11.85
N VAL A 22 -11.78 -4.27 -10.67
CA VAL A 22 -13.17 -4.54 -10.28
C VAL A 22 -14.09 -3.46 -10.84
N SER A 23 -15.34 -3.81 -11.11
CA SER A 23 -16.37 -2.79 -11.39
C SER A 23 -16.54 -1.88 -10.16
N PRO A 24 -16.74 -0.56 -10.34
CA PRO A 24 -17.03 0.36 -9.24
C PRO A 24 -18.20 -0.08 -8.35
N THR A 25 -19.15 -0.85 -8.89
CA THR A 25 -20.27 -1.42 -8.14
C THR A 25 -19.88 -2.44 -7.07
N TYR A 26 -18.66 -2.99 -7.13
CA TYR A 26 -18.11 -3.90 -6.11
C TYR A 26 -17.30 -3.17 -5.04
N ILE A 27 -17.16 -1.85 -5.16
CA ILE A 27 -16.48 -1.02 -4.16
C ILE A 27 -17.55 -0.53 -3.18
N PRO A 28 -17.36 -0.71 -1.86
CA PRO A 28 -18.32 -0.22 -0.87
C PRO A 28 -18.50 1.29 -0.94
N GLU A 29 -19.70 1.77 -0.61
CA GLU A 29 -20.12 3.17 -0.78
C GLU A 29 -19.27 4.14 0.05
N GLU A 30 -18.78 3.71 1.21
CA GLU A 30 -17.88 4.47 2.07
C GLU A 30 -16.54 4.82 1.41
N TYR A 31 -16.15 4.09 0.35
CA TYR A 31 -14.96 4.38 -0.44
C TYR A 31 -15.26 5.18 -1.71
N ALA A 32 -16.54 5.43 -2.05
CA ALA A 32 -16.93 6.04 -3.31
C ALA A 32 -16.32 7.44 -3.51
N SER A 33 -16.18 8.23 -2.44
CA SER A 33 -15.58 9.57 -2.49
C SER A 33 -14.06 9.56 -2.74
N LEU A 34 -13.40 8.41 -2.60
CA LEU A 34 -11.95 8.25 -2.76
C LEU A 34 -11.58 7.83 -4.18
N ILE A 35 -12.56 7.36 -4.97
CA ILE A 35 -12.32 6.84 -6.31
C ILE A 35 -11.94 7.98 -7.25
N ILE A 36 -10.74 7.89 -7.80
CA ILE A 36 -10.25 8.82 -8.81
C ILE A 36 -10.90 8.47 -10.14
N PRO A 37 -11.52 9.44 -10.83
CA PRO A 37 -12.07 9.24 -12.17
C PRO A 37 -11.02 8.64 -13.12
N ALA A 38 -11.44 7.64 -13.91
CA ALA A 38 -10.61 6.90 -14.86
C ALA A 38 -9.48 6.04 -14.25
N ALA A 39 -9.35 5.95 -12.92
CA ALA A 39 -8.47 4.97 -12.29
C ALA A 39 -9.08 3.56 -12.35
N GLY A 40 -8.24 2.57 -12.60
CA GLY A 40 -8.60 1.18 -12.36
C GLY A 40 -8.54 0.88 -10.87
N ALA A 41 -9.55 0.22 -10.34
CA ALA A 41 -9.66 -0.04 -8.91
C ALA A 41 -9.55 -1.54 -8.57
N TYR A 42 -9.03 -1.81 -7.39
CA TYR A 42 -9.04 -3.11 -6.73
C TYR A 42 -9.55 -2.90 -5.31
N PHE A 43 -10.48 -3.74 -4.86
CA PHE A 43 -10.92 -3.73 -3.48
C PHE A 43 -10.79 -5.13 -2.89
N ARG A 44 -10.21 -5.22 -1.69
CA ARG A 44 -10.16 -6.44 -0.89
C ARG A 44 -10.50 -6.08 0.55
N GLY A 45 -11.63 -6.60 1.04
CA GLY A 45 -12.03 -6.51 2.43
C GLY A 45 -12.16 -7.89 3.05
N ASP A 46 -11.68 -8.03 4.28
CA ASP A 46 -11.89 -9.20 5.14
C ASP A 46 -12.10 -8.77 6.60
N ALA A 47 -12.00 -9.73 7.53
CA ALA A 47 -12.22 -9.48 8.95
C ALA A 47 -11.13 -8.58 9.55
N GLU A 48 -9.90 -8.62 9.02
CA GLU A 48 -8.76 -7.93 9.61
C GLU A 48 -8.41 -6.61 8.91
N ALA A 49 -8.74 -6.45 7.62
CA ALA A 49 -8.40 -5.24 6.88
C ALA A 49 -9.32 -4.97 5.68
N GLU A 50 -9.35 -3.71 5.27
CA GLU A 50 -9.87 -3.27 3.97
C GLU A 50 -8.78 -2.53 3.20
N ILE A 51 -8.61 -2.90 1.94
CA ILE A 51 -7.59 -2.36 1.06
C ILE A 51 -8.24 -1.98 -0.26
N LEU A 52 -8.30 -0.68 -0.52
CA LEU A 52 -8.60 -0.12 -1.81
C LEU A 52 -7.27 0.24 -2.49
N SER A 53 -7.01 -0.32 -3.67
CA SER A 53 -5.87 0.09 -4.50
C SER A 53 -6.39 0.68 -5.80
N GLN A 54 -5.86 1.84 -6.17
CA GLN A 54 -6.18 2.52 -7.42
C GLN A 54 -4.92 2.61 -8.28
N HIS A 55 -5.09 2.39 -9.59
CA HIS A 55 -4.01 2.34 -10.55
C HIS A 55 -4.35 3.18 -11.78
N ILE A 56 -3.44 4.07 -12.16
CA ILE A 56 -3.51 4.85 -13.38
C ILE A 56 -2.23 4.60 -14.19
N ASN A 57 -2.40 4.18 -15.44
CA ASN A 57 -1.29 3.99 -16.36
C ASN A 57 -1.16 5.21 -17.27
N PHE A 58 -0.02 5.89 -17.22
CA PHE A 58 0.29 7.06 -18.05
C PHE A 58 1.22 6.72 -19.23
N GLY A 59 1.53 5.44 -19.44
CA GLY A 59 2.43 4.93 -20.47
C GLY A 59 3.80 4.59 -19.88
N PRO A 60 4.74 5.55 -19.81
CA PRO A 60 6.08 5.29 -19.28
C PRO A 60 6.14 5.25 -17.75
N PHE A 61 5.08 5.66 -17.07
CA PHE A 61 4.96 5.64 -15.61
C PHE A 61 3.56 5.17 -15.18
N THR A 62 3.48 4.62 -13.98
CA THR A 62 2.24 4.20 -13.32
C THR A 62 2.07 4.92 -11.99
N LEU A 63 0.84 5.28 -11.67
CA LEU A 63 0.47 5.80 -10.37
C LEU A 63 -0.34 4.75 -9.63
N TRP A 64 0.13 4.38 -8.44
CA TRP A 64 -0.54 3.51 -7.50
C TRP A 64 -0.90 4.29 -6.24
N ILE A 65 -2.12 4.10 -5.79
CA ILE A 65 -2.65 4.70 -4.56
C ILE A 65 -3.28 3.58 -3.77
N HIS A 66 -2.92 3.46 -2.50
CA HIS A 66 -3.49 2.47 -1.62
C HIS A 66 -4.15 3.18 -0.45
N ASP A 67 -5.41 2.86 -0.18
CA ASP A 67 -6.12 3.23 1.04
C ASP A 67 -6.31 1.96 1.85
N ILE A 68 -5.67 1.90 3.03
CA ILE A 68 -5.59 0.69 3.84
C ILE A 68 -6.16 0.99 5.21
N LEU A 69 -7.24 0.31 5.59
CA LEU A 69 -7.83 0.35 6.91
C LEU A 69 -7.56 -0.97 7.63
N ALA A 70 -6.73 -0.94 8.68
CA ALA A 70 -6.51 -2.08 9.55
C ALA A 70 -7.63 -2.16 10.60
N LYS A 71 -8.45 -3.21 10.57
CA LYS A 71 -9.47 -3.49 11.59
C LYS A 71 -8.86 -4.19 12.80
N GLU A 72 -7.83 -4.99 12.57
CA GLU A 72 -7.02 -5.69 13.56
C GLU A 72 -5.54 -5.38 13.37
N ASN A 73 -4.67 -5.84 14.28
CA ASN A 73 -3.23 -5.80 14.05
C ASN A 73 -2.86 -6.70 12.87
N ILE A 74 -2.23 -6.12 11.85
CA ILE A 74 -1.83 -6.82 10.63
C ILE A 74 -0.35 -6.57 10.32
N ILE A 75 0.23 -7.43 9.49
CA ILE A 75 1.50 -7.16 8.84
C ILE A 75 1.20 -6.91 7.37
N LEU A 76 1.30 -5.66 6.96
CA LEU A 76 1.19 -5.30 5.55
C LEU A 76 2.48 -5.74 4.85
N CYS A 77 2.34 -6.50 3.77
CA CYS A 77 3.46 -7.08 3.03
C CYS A 77 3.53 -6.51 1.61
N PRO A 78 4.17 -5.34 1.39
CA PRO A 78 4.49 -4.85 0.06
C PRO A 78 5.32 -5.86 -0.73
N PHE A 79 4.85 -6.22 -1.92
CA PHE A 79 5.59 -7.05 -2.86
C PHE A 79 5.93 -6.26 -4.10
N ILE A 80 7.23 -6.24 -4.39
CA ILE A 80 7.86 -5.51 -5.48
C ILE A 80 8.41 -6.54 -6.47
N PRO A 81 7.74 -6.76 -7.62
CA PRO A 81 8.05 -7.87 -8.52
C PRO A 81 9.38 -7.68 -9.29
N SER A 82 9.81 -6.44 -9.46
CA SER A 82 11.06 -6.07 -10.12
C SER A 82 11.61 -4.81 -9.47
N HIS A 83 12.90 -4.56 -9.61
CA HIS A 83 13.52 -3.32 -9.15
C HIS A 83 12.79 -2.12 -9.77
N ILE A 84 12.32 -1.20 -8.94
CA ILE A 84 11.65 0.04 -9.37
C ILE A 84 12.29 1.26 -8.73
N TRP A 85 12.21 2.39 -9.43
CA TRP A 85 12.37 3.71 -8.84
C TRP A 85 10.98 4.24 -8.60
N SER A 86 10.71 4.70 -7.38
CA SER A 86 9.38 5.20 -7.06
C SER A 86 9.43 6.47 -6.23
N LEU A 87 8.64 7.47 -6.62
CA LEU A 87 8.29 8.57 -5.73
C LEU A 87 7.16 8.09 -4.82
N HIS A 88 7.46 7.90 -3.54
CA HIS A 88 6.48 7.46 -2.56
C HIS A 88 6.09 8.61 -1.65
N GLY A 89 4.79 8.82 -1.46
CA GLY A 89 4.22 9.82 -0.58
C GLY A 89 3.32 9.17 0.46
N LEU A 90 3.34 9.67 1.69
CA LEU A 90 2.52 9.14 2.78
C LEU A 90 1.67 10.26 3.37
N TYR A 91 0.34 10.17 3.21
CA TYR A 91 -0.52 11.32 3.51
C TYR A 91 -1.03 11.40 4.95
N GLU A 92 -1.33 10.27 5.61
CA GLU A 92 -2.05 10.29 6.89
C GLU A 92 -1.26 9.83 8.11
N ASP A 93 -0.28 8.92 7.98
CA ASP A 93 0.31 8.29 9.17
C ASP A 93 1.71 7.76 8.87
N SER A 94 2.70 8.05 9.73
CA SER A 94 4.09 7.61 9.54
C SER A 94 4.23 6.09 9.52
N LEU A 95 5.06 5.56 8.62
CA LEU A 95 5.28 4.12 8.44
C LEU A 95 6.70 3.75 8.87
N GLN A 96 6.81 2.73 9.74
CA GLN A 96 8.09 2.09 10.01
C GLN A 96 8.26 0.90 9.07
N LEU A 97 9.25 0.99 8.20
CA LEU A 97 9.66 -0.11 7.34
C LEU A 97 10.62 -1.01 8.11
N GLU A 98 10.22 -2.25 8.36
CA GLU A 98 11.08 -3.26 8.93
C GLU A 98 11.68 -4.11 7.81
N ASN A 99 13.01 -4.17 7.75
CA ASN A 99 13.71 -5.06 6.84
C ASN A 99 14.78 -5.81 7.65
N LEU A 100 14.80 -7.14 7.54
CA LEU A 100 15.76 -7.99 8.27
C LEU A 100 17.22 -7.70 7.88
N ASN A 101 17.45 -7.12 6.69
CA ASN A 101 18.78 -6.93 6.10
C ASN A 101 19.22 -5.47 5.99
N THR A 102 18.39 -4.49 6.37
CA THR A 102 18.72 -3.06 6.30
C THR A 102 18.18 -2.33 7.53
N PRO A 103 18.78 -1.19 7.95
CA PRO A 103 18.28 -0.43 9.09
C PRO A 103 16.81 -0.02 8.88
N ASN A 104 16.04 -0.07 9.95
CA ASN A 104 14.63 0.36 9.94
C ASN A 104 14.56 1.81 9.42
N TYR A 105 13.63 2.04 8.50
CA TYR A 105 13.42 3.35 7.90
C TYR A 105 12.06 3.89 8.35
N LEU A 106 12.06 5.09 8.92
CA LEU A 106 10.84 5.81 9.26
C LEU A 106 10.49 6.73 8.08
N LEU A 107 9.31 6.50 7.51
CA LEU A 107 8.64 7.42 6.61
C LEU A 107 7.77 8.34 7.45
N GLU A 108 8.04 9.65 7.48
CA GLU A 108 7.18 10.58 8.19
C GLU A 108 5.94 10.96 7.35
N GLU A 109 4.83 11.27 8.04
CA GLU A 109 3.63 11.84 7.42
C GLU A 109 3.99 13.08 6.59
N LYS A 110 3.37 13.22 5.41
CA LYS A 110 3.57 14.31 4.43
C LYS A 110 4.95 14.34 3.76
N GLU A 111 5.79 13.34 3.95
CA GLU A 111 7.03 13.24 3.19
C GLU A 111 6.82 12.57 1.83
N PHE A 112 7.53 13.11 0.83
CA PHE A 112 7.71 12.50 -0.48
C PHE A 112 9.16 12.10 -0.62
N ASN A 113 9.38 10.80 -0.77
CA ASN A 113 10.72 10.23 -0.82
C ASN A 113 10.89 9.46 -2.13
N LEU A 114 11.98 9.72 -2.84
CA LEU A 114 12.38 8.91 -3.99
C LEU A 114 13.07 7.66 -3.46
N PHE A 115 12.41 6.51 -3.61
CA PHE A 115 12.97 5.23 -3.22
C PHE A 115 13.53 4.49 -4.41
N ASN A 116 14.72 3.95 -4.18
CA ASN A 116 15.30 2.90 -4.98
C ASN A 116 14.85 1.57 -4.38
N LEU A 117 13.72 1.01 -4.84
CA LEU A 117 13.12 -0.16 -4.22
C LEU A 117 13.61 -1.45 -4.92
N PRO A 118 14.40 -2.29 -4.23
CA PRO A 118 14.78 -3.58 -4.78
C PRO A 118 13.57 -4.51 -4.86
N ALA A 119 13.62 -5.47 -5.79
CA ALA A 119 12.61 -6.53 -5.84
C ALA A 119 12.61 -7.32 -4.53
N GLY A 120 11.42 -7.61 -4.01
CA GLY A 120 11.31 -8.32 -2.73
C GLY A 120 9.96 -8.19 -2.04
N LEU A 121 9.87 -8.89 -0.91
CA LEU A 121 8.76 -8.78 0.03
C LEU A 121 9.22 -7.98 1.25
N HIS A 122 8.52 -6.90 1.54
CA HIS A 122 8.76 -6.05 2.70
C HIS A 122 7.67 -6.30 3.75
N ARG A 123 7.91 -5.87 5.00
CA ARG A 123 6.97 -6.03 6.11
C ARG A 123 6.78 -4.71 6.82
N ILE A 124 5.53 -4.31 6.97
CA ILE A 124 5.12 -3.05 7.60
C ILE A 124 4.04 -3.42 8.63
N PRO A 125 4.38 -3.44 9.92
CA PRO A 125 3.38 -3.66 10.96
C PRO A 125 2.36 -2.51 10.99
N MET A 126 1.07 -2.83 11.03
CA MET A 126 0.00 -1.85 11.24
C MET A 126 -0.83 -2.24 12.47
N VAL A 127 -1.15 -1.25 13.30
CA VAL A 127 -2.00 -1.45 14.48
C VAL A 127 -3.47 -1.26 14.12
N ALA A 128 -4.35 -1.95 14.83
CA ALA A 128 -5.79 -1.84 14.67
C ALA A 128 -6.27 -0.38 14.74
N GLY A 129 -7.22 -0.01 13.88
CA GLY A 129 -7.79 1.33 13.78
C GLY A 129 -6.94 2.34 13.00
N LYS A 130 -5.72 1.99 12.57
CA LYS A 130 -4.94 2.87 11.70
C LYS A 130 -5.41 2.81 10.25
N ARG A 131 -5.44 3.98 9.63
CA ARG A 131 -5.57 4.14 8.19
C ARG A 131 -4.22 4.58 7.64
N SER A 132 -3.78 3.96 6.54
CA SER A 132 -2.58 4.37 5.82
C SER A 132 -2.93 4.58 4.35
N CYS A 133 -2.50 5.72 3.84
CA CYS A 133 -2.67 6.09 2.44
C CYS A 133 -1.31 6.25 1.74
N PRO A 134 -0.60 5.16 1.41
CA PRO A 134 0.64 5.27 0.63
C PRO A 134 0.34 5.50 -0.85
N TYR A 135 1.02 6.49 -1.42
CA TYR A 135 1.02 6.83 -2.83
C TYR A 135 2.36 6.44 -3.41
N THR A 136 2.37 5.79 -4.57
CA THR A 136 3.60 5.40 -5.26
C THR A 136 3.46 5.76 -6.74
N SER A 137 4.28 6.69 -7.22
CA SER A 137 4.47 6.92 -8.66
C SER A 137 5.74 6.21 -9.10
N MET A 138 5.64 5.34 -10.09
CA MET A 138 6.77 4.62 -10.72
C MET A 138 6.98 5.10 -12.13
#